data_AF-A0A1B8YNV8-F1
#
_entry.id   AF-A0A1B8YNV8-F1
#
_cell.length_a   1.000
_cell.length_b   1.000
_cell.length_c   1.000
_cell.angle_alpha   90.00
_cell.angle_beta   90.00
_cell.angle_gamma   90.00
#
_symmetry.space_group_name_H-M   'P 1'
#
loop_
_entity.id
_entity.type
_entity.pdbx_description
1 polymer ?
#
loop_
_entity_poly.entity_id
_entity_poly.type
_entity_poly.pdbx_seq_one_letter_code
_entity_poly.pdbx_strand_id
1 'polypeptide(L)'
;MKVFIINLKRNIERKETMRQQSNKIGLQVEFIEAIYGESMNNEELTKIVYDYPNCKLTKGEIGCSLSHLFIYEKMLRENISHTLILEDDAILPNKIHNVISEIESIDDIKKPNVYLLNKVETYINNKKNKVECIRYISNV
;
A
#
# COMPACT_ATOMS: atom_id res chain seq x y z
N MET A 1 8.79 5.40 -13.02
CA MET A 1 7.68 4.49 -12.60
C MET A 1 6.34 5.21 -12.51
N LYS A 2 5.21 4.50 -12.53
CA LYS A 2 3.91 5.06 -12.10
C LYS A 2 3.87 5.13 -10.57
N VAL A 3 3.23 6.16 -10.02
CA VAL A 3 3.00 6.29 -8.57
C VAL A 3 1.51 6.37 -8.31
N PHE A 4 1.01 5.48 -7.46
CA PHE A 4 -0.39 5.44 -7.04
C PHE A 4 -0.54 5.89 -5.59
N ILE A 5 -1.57 6.67 -5.31
CA ILE A 5 -2.01 6.96 -3.94
C ILE A 5 -3.37 6.32 -3.72
N ILE A 6 -3.46 5.40 -2.77
CA ILE A 6 -4.71 4.81 -2.30
C ILE A 6 -5.37 5.79 -1.35
N ASN A 7 -6.60 6.18 -1.65
CA ASN A 7 -7.36 7.13 -0.83
C ASN A 7 -8.84 6.75 -0.85
N LEU A 8 -9.47 6.68 0.33
CA LEU A 8 -10.92 6.54 0.40
C LEU A 8 -11.58 7.79 -0.18
N LYS A 9 -12.60 7.62 -1.02
CA LYS A 9 -13.32 8.73 -1.69
C LYS A 9 -13.77 9.85 -0.75
N ARG A 10 -14.13 9.50 0.48
CA ARG A 10 -14.59 10.45 1.51
C ARG A 10 -13.48 11.23 2.21
N ASN A 11 -12.23 10.77 2.13
CA ASN A 11 -11.08 11.35 2.83
C ASN A 11 -10.48 12.51 2.01
N ILE A 12 -11.26 13.57 1.80
CA ILE A 12 -10.89 14.70 0.94
C ILE A 12 -9.66 15.44 1.50
N GLU A 13 -9.58 15.62 2.82
CA GLU A 13 -8.47 16.33 3.46
C GLU A 13 -7.12 15.59 3.31
N ARG A 14 -7.13 14.26 3.50
CA ARG A 14 -5.94 13.40 3.30
C ARG A 14 -5.51 13.41 1.83
N LYS A 15 -6.47 13.37 0.90
CA LYS A 15 -6.20 13.51 -0.53
C LYS A 15 -5.48 14.82 -0.87
N GLU A 16 -5.98 15.94 -0.34
CA GLU A 16 -5.36 17.25 -0.58
C GLU A 16 -4.00 17.40 0.11
N THR A 17 -3.83 16.84 1.30
CA THR A 17 -2.53 16.75 1.97
C THR A 17 -1.51 16.01 1.09
N MET A 18 -1.89 14.84 0.56
CA MET A 18 -1.01 14.07 -0.32
C MET A 18 -0.73 14.78 -1.64
N ARG A 19 -1.71 15.50 -2.21
CA ARG A 19 -1.51 16.33 -3.41
C ARG A 19 -0.46 17.42 -3.14
N GLN A 20 -0.57 18.12 -2.01
CA GLN A 20 0.39 19.16 -1.62
C GLN A 20 1.79 18.59 -1.39
N GLN A 21 1.91 17.48 -0.65
CA GLN A 21 3.19 16.80 -0.42
C GLN A 21 3.85 16.37 -1.74
N SER A 22 3.08 15.74 -2.63
CA SER A 22 3.56 15.27 -3.93
C SER A 22 4.02 16.42 -4.82
N ASN A 23 3.23 17.50 -4.89
CA ASN A 23 3.58 18.70 -5.66
C ASN A 23 4.86 19.36 -5.14
N LYS A 24 5.02 19.45 -3.81
CA LYS A 24 6.20 20.06 -3.17
C LYS A 24 7.52 19.38 -3.57
N ILE A 25 7.48 18.08 -3.82
CA ILE A 25 8.65 17.27 -4.20
C ILE A 25 8.66 16.90 -5.69
N GLY A 26 7.73 17.44 -6.49
CA GLY A 26 7.64 17.17 -7.92
C GLY A 26 7.26 15.72 -8.29
N LEU A 27 6.57 15.00 -7.41
CA LEU A 27 6.14 13.63 -7.65
C LEU A 27 4.79 13.61 -8.39
N GLN A 28 4.77 13.04 -9.59
CA GLN A 28 3.53 12.83 -10.35
C GLN A 28 2.81 11.59 -9.83
N VAL A 29 1.55 11.76 -9.43
CA VAL A 29 0.77 10.73 -8.74
C VAL A 29 -0.62 10.55 -9.36
N GLU A 30 -1.09 9.31 -9.42
CA GLU A 30 -2.45 8.94 -9.79
C GLU A 30 -3.20 8.47 -8.53
N PHE A 31 -4.38 9.02 -8.27
CA PHE A 31 -5.18 8.60 -7.13
C PHE A 31 -6.07 7.41 -7.49
N ILE A 32 -6.01 6.36 -6.68
CA ILE A 32 -6.87 5.19 -6.75
C ILE A 32 -7.89 5.27 -5.62
N GLU A 33 -9.17 5.07 -5.96
CA GLU A 33 -10.23 5.01 -4.96
C GLU A 33 -10.08 3.73 -4.15
N ALA A 34 -9.84 3.87 -2.84
CA ALA A 34 -9.66 2.76 -1.93
C ALA A 34 -10.99 2.03 -1.67
N ILE A 35 -10.92 0.72 -1.48
CA ILE A 35 -12.05 -0.12 -1.10
C ILE A 35 -12.36 0.12 0.38
N TYR A 36 -13.58 0.57 0.66
CA TYR A 36 -14.03 0.78 2.02
C TYR A 36 -14.52 -0.54 2.64
N GLY A 37 -13.61 -1.28 3.28
CA GLY A 37 -13.96 -2.61 3.81
C GLY A 37 -15.12 -2.63 4.81
N GLU A 38 -15.34 -1.55 5.58
CA GLU A 38 -16.46 -1.49 6.53
C GLU A 38 -17.84 -1.47 5.85
N SER A 39 -17.94 -1.08 4.57
CA SER A 39 -19.21 -1.19 3.83
C SER A 39 -19.49 -2.60 3.33
N MET A 40 -18.54 -3.53 3.44
CA MET A 40 -18.73 -4.91 3.01
C MET A 40 -19.49 -5.72 4.06
N ASN A 41 -20.44 -6.52 3.60
CA ASN A 41 -21.19 -7.44 4.44
C ASN A 41 -20.45 -8.78 4.62
N ASN A 42 -20.90 -9.59 5.57
CA ASN A 42 -20.22 -10.84 5.93
C ASN A 42 -20.26 -11.88 4.79
N GLU A 43 -21.30 -11.88 3.95
CA GLU A 43 -21.41 -12.79 2.82
C GLU A 43 -20.37 -12.45 1.74
N GLU A 44 -20.20 -11.17 1.43
CA GLU A 44 -19.15 -10.69 0.53
C GLU A 44 -17.78 -11.07 1.06
N LEU A 45 -17.51 -10.78 2.35
CA LEU A 45 -16.22 -11.06 2.98
C LEU A 45 -15.89 -12.56 3.00
N THR A 46 -16.88 -13.44 3.24
CA THR A 46 -16.68 -14.90 3.23
C THR A 46 -16.29 -15.42 1.83
N LYS A 47 -16.72 -14.74 0.76
CA LYS A 47 -16.39 -15.14 -0.62
C LYS A 47 -14.97 -14.76 -1.01
N ILE A 48 -14.44 -13.66 -0.46
CA ILE A 48 -13.15 -13.09 -0.87
C ILE A 48 -12.01 -13.36 0.12
N VAL A 49 -12.32 -13.56 1.41
CA VAL A 49 -11.33 -13.79 2.46
C VAL A 49 -11.46 -15.23 2.94
N TYR A 50 -10.43 -16.03 2.62
CA TYR A 50 -10.39 -17.47 2.86
C TYR A 50 -10.77 -17.90 4.28
N ASP A 51 -10.32 -17.18 5.30
CA ASP A 51 -10.54 -17.53 6.72
C ASP A 51 -11.43 -16.51 7.44
N TYR A 52 -12.38 -15.87 6.77
CA TYR A 52 -13.30 -14.94 7.44
C TYR A 52 -14.34 -15.69 8.29
N PRO A 53 -14.65 -15.24 9.53
CA PRO A 53 -14.13 -14.07 10.25
C PRO A 53 -12.89 -14.34 11.12
N ASN A 54 -12.31 -15.55 11.07
CA ASN A 54 -11.19 -15.98 11.92
C ASN A 54 -9.82 -15.41 11.54
N CYS A 55 -9.70 -14.77 10.36
CA CYS A 55 -8.47 -14.23 9.78
C CYS A 55 -7.77 -13.15 10.65
N LYS A 56 -8.40 -12.69 11.73
CA LYS A 56 -7.92 -11.64 12.65
C LYS A 56 -7.67 -10.28 12.00
N LEU A 57 -8.07 -10.10 10.75
CA LEU A 57 -8.05 -8.82 10.05
C LEU A 57 -9.33 -8.04 10.35
N THR A 58 -9.17 -6.77 10.62
CA THR A 58 -10.27 -5.80 10.62
C THR A 58 -10.80 -5.64 9.18
N LYS A 59 -12.06 -5.20 9.05
CA LYS A 59 -12.62 -4.88 7.73
C LYS A 59 -11.81 -3.78 7.04
N GLY A 60 -11.30 -2.80 7.77
CA GLY A 60 -10.36 -1.80 7.26
C GLY A 60 -9.09 -2.41 6.64
N GLU A 61 -8.44 -3.36 7.31
CA GLU A 61 -7.25 -4.06 6.79
C GLU A 61 -7.57 -4.91 5.56
N ILE A 62 -8.74 -5.54 5.53
CA ILE A 62 -9.24 -6.25 4.34
C ILE A 62 -9.41 -5.27 3.17
N GLY A 63 -10.06 -4.12 3.40
CA GLY A 63 -10.23 -3.08 2.38
C GLY A 63 -8.92 -2.52 1.84
N CYS A 64 -7.94 -2.30 2.72
CA CYS A 64 -6.58 -1.92 2.33
C CYS A 64 -5.94 -3.00 1.43
N SER A 65 -5.95 -4.26 1.88
CA SER A 65 -5.36 -5.38 1.12
C SER A 65 -5.99 -5.54 -0.27
N LEU A 66 -7.32 -5.40 -0.38
CA LEU A 66 -8.03 -5.44 -1.66
C LEU A 66 -7.68 -4.25 -2.56
N SER A 67 -7.42 -3.07 -1.98
CA SER A 67 -7.02 -1.88 -2.73
C SER A 67 -5.63 -2.06 -3.35
N HIS A 68 -4.69 -2.69 -2.63
CA HIS A 68 -3.38 -3.09 -3.18
C HIS A 68 -3.53 -4.16 -4.27
N LEU A 69 -4.36 -5.18 -4.03
CA LEU A 69 -4.63 -6.24 -5.02
C LEU A 69 -5.15 -5.65 -6.34
N PHE A 70 -6.09 -4.70 -6.29
CA PHE A 70 -6.57 -3.99 -7.47
C PHE A 70 -5.43 -3.32 -8.26
N ILE A 71 -4.45 -2.72 -7.57
CA ILE A 71 -3.29 -2.11 -8.23
C ILE A 71 -2.41 -3.19 -8.87
N TYR A 72 -2.18 -4.33 -8.20
CA TYR A 72 -1.42 -5.44 -8.78
C TYR A 72 -2.10 -5.97 -10.06
N GLU A 73 -3.42 -6.14 -10.06
CA GLU A 73 -4.18 -6.51 -11.26
C GLU A 73 -4.09 -5.45 -12.37
N LYS A 74 -4.14 -4.16 -11.99
CA LYS A 74 -3.91 -3.05 -12.92
C LYS A 74 -2.51 -3.09 -13.51
N MET A 75 -1.48 -3.41 -12.72
CA MET A 75 -0.11 -3.55 -13.21
C MET A 75 0.01 -4.63 -14.28
N LEU A 76 -0.60 -5.80 -14.04
CA LEU A 76 -0.61 -6.88 -15.02
C LEU A 76 -1.34 -6.48 -16.31
N ARG A 77 -2.54 -5.90 -16.18
CA ARG A 77 -3.36 -5.49 -17.33
C ARG A 77 -2.72 -4.38 -18.17
N GLU A 78 -2.02 -3.44 -17.52
CA GLU A 78 -1.39 -2.29 -18.18
C GLU A 78 0.10 -2.49 -18.48
N ASN A 79 0.65 -3.68 -18.23
CA ASN A 79 2.08 -3.99 -18.35
C ASN A 79 2.98 -3.00 -17.60
N ILE A 80 2.59 -2.61 -16.38
CA ILE A 80 3.39 -1.75 -15.50
C ILE A 80 4.42 -2.63 -14.79
N SER A 81 5.70 -2.48 -15.14
CA SER A 81 6.78 -3.25 -14.53
C SER A 81 7.05 -2.85 -13.08
N HIS A 82 7.00 -1.55 -12.78
CA HIS A 82 7.28 -1.00 -11.46
C HIS A 82 6.28 0.08 -11.08
N THR A 83 5.89 0.07 -9.83
CA THR A 83 5.08 1.14 -9.26
C THR A 83 5.42 1.40 -7.81
N LEU A 84 5.26 2.65 -7.38
CA LEU A 84 5.23 3.03 -5.98
C LEU A 84 3.77 3.18 -5.56
N ILE A 85 3.35 2.45 -4.53
CA ILE A 85 2.02 2.55 -3.94
C ILE A 85 2.14 3.26 -2.59
N LEU A 86 1.35 4.32 -2.40
CA LEU A 86 1.33 5.14 -1.19
C LEU A 86 -0.07 5.14 -0.58
N GLU A 87 -0.16 5.03 0.74
CA GLU A 87 -1.41 5.30 1.47
C GLU A 87 -1.63 6.81 1.65
N ASP A 88 -2.86 7.24 1.90
CA ASP A 88 -3.21 8.65 2.06
C ASP A 88 -2.78 9.29 3.39
N ASP A 89 -2.18 8.54 4.32
CA ASP A 89 -1.44 9.04 5.49
C ASP A 89 0.08 8.94 5.37
N ALA A 90 0.61 8.59 4.20
CA ALA A 90 2.04 8.57 4.01
C ALA A 90 2.65 9.97 4.19
N ILE A 91 3.81 10.03 4.83
CA ILE A 91 4.64 11.23 4.93
C ILE A 91 5.75 11.11 3.89
N LEU A 92 5.78 12.02 2.92
CA LEU A 92 6.72 11.93 1.81
C LEU A 92 8.03 12.66 2.16
N PRO A 93 9.19 11.95 2.21
CA PRO A 93 10.46 12.60 2.44
C PRO A 93 10.91 13.39 1.20
N ASN A 94 11.60 14.51 1.42
CA ASN A 94 12.18 15.31 0.32
C ASN A 94 13.13 14.50 -0.59
N LYS A 95 13.71 13.40 -0.08
CA LYS A 95 14.66 12.53 -0.78
C LYS A 95 14.02 11.28 -1.39
N ILE A 96 12.69 11.23 -1.55
CA ILE A 96 12.01 10.01 -2.04
C ILE A 96 12.53 9.54 -3.40
N HIS A 97 12.91 10.46 -4.29
CA HIS A 97 13.49 10.15 -5.61
C HIS A 97 14.80 9.35 -5.51
N ASN A 98 15.61 9.59 -4.47
CA ASN A 98 16.84 8.84 -4.24
C ASN A 98 16.51 7.39 -3.86
N VAL A 99 15.56 7.21 -2.92
CA VAL A 99 15.11 5.88 -2.48
C VAL A 99 14.54 5.08 -3.65
N ILE A 100 13.72 5.73 -4.48
CA ILE A 100 13.19 5.16 -5.72
C ILE A 100 14.32 4.69 -6.63
N SER A 101 15.29 5.57 -6.91
CA SER A 101 16.41 5.25 -7.81
C SER A 101 17.29 4.12 -7.28
N GLU A 102 17.51 4.06 -5.97
CA GLU A 102 18.24 2.97 -5.31
C GLU A 102 17.51 1.64 -5.48
N ILE A 103 16.18 1.62 -5.26
CA ILE A 103 15.37 0.40 -5.44
C ILE A 103 15.40 -0.05 -6.90
N GLU A 104 15.19 0.85 -7.86
CA GLU A 104 15.26 0.53 -9.29
C GLU A 104 16.63 -0.05 -9.70
N SER A 105 17.71 0.32 -8.98
CA SER A 105 19.07 -0.21 -9.25
C SER A 105 19.33 -1.62 -8.70
N ILE A 106 18.59 -2.04 -7.68
CA ILE A 106 18.75 -3.35 -7.03
C ILE A 106 17.65 -4.35 -7.40
N ASP A 107 16.56 -3.88 -8.00
CA ASP A 107 15.43 -4.73 -8.37
C ASP A 107 15.82 -5.74 -9.45
N ASP A 108 15.43 -7.00 -9.24
CA ASP A 108 15.53 -8.05 -10.24
C ASP A 108 14.16 -8.26 -10.89
N ILE A 109 13.96 -7.60 -12.02
CA ILE A 109 12.70 -7.61 -12.78
C ILE A 109 12.28 -9.02 -13.26
N LYS A 110 13.16 -10.02 -13.14
CA LYS A 110 12.83 -11.42 -13.46
C LYS A 110 11.97 -12.08 -12.38
N LYS A 111 11.77 -11.43 -11.23
CA LYS A 111 10.99 -11.93 -10.10
C LYS A 111 10.00 -10.87 -9.61
N PRO A 112 8.84 -11.29 -9.09
CA PRO A 112 7.92 -10.36 -8.43
C PRO A 112 8.50 -9.94 -7.07
N ASN A 113 8.90 -8.67 -6.94
CA ASN A 113 9.45 -8.13 -5.71
C ASN A 113 8.49 -7.11 -5.07
N VAL A 114 8.43 -7.09 -3.74
CA VAL A 114 7.71 -6.07 -2.96
C VAL A 114 8.67 -5.44 -1.96
N TYR A 115 8.88 -4.12 -2.09
CA TYR A 115 9.71 -3.34 -1.19
C TYR A 115 8.84 -2.53 -0.23
N LEU A 116 8.93 -2.85 1.07
CA LEU A 116 8.25 -2.09 2.11
C LEU A 116 9.10 -0.88 2.52
N LEU A 117 8.55 0.32 2.32
CA LEU A 117 9.24 1.59 2.61
C LEU A 117 8.95 2.12 4.02
N ASN A 118 8.09 1.44 4.77
CA ASN A 118 7.82 1.72 6.16
C ASN A 118 8.67 0.83 7.07
N LYS A 119 8.93 1.32 8.29
CA LYS A 119 9.43 0.47 9.35
C LYS A 119 8.34 -0.55 9.69
N VAL A 120 8.67 -1.84 9.60
CA VAL A 120 7.77 -2.90 10.07
C VAL A 120 7.75 -2.86 11.59
N GLU A 121 6.70 -2.26 12.17
CA GLU A 121 6.36 -2.45 13.57
C GLU A 121 5.48 -3.72 13.65
N THR A 122 5.95 -4.75 14.36
CA THR A 122 5.19 -6.00 14.51
C THR A 122 4.08 -5.81 15.55
N TYR A 123 2.83 -5.91 15.11
CA TYR A 123 1.66 -5.95 15.98
C TYR A 123 1.34 -7.42 16.32
N ILE A 124 1.92 -7.93 17.40
CA ILE A 124 1.51 -9.24 17.94
C ILE A 124 0.28 -9.00 18.83
N ASN A 125 -0.89 -9.39 18.30
CA ASN A 125 -2.23 -8.91 18.68
C ASN A 125 -2.41 -7.41 18.36
N ASN A 126 -3.66 -6.96 18.17
CA ASN A 126 -4.04 -5.54 17.95
C ASN A 126 -3.74 -4.62 19.17
N LYS A 127 -2.59 -4.80 19.81
CA LYS A 127 -1.98 -3.94 20.81
C LYS A 127 -0.65 -3.47 20.23
N LYS A 128 -0.43 -2.16 20.20
CA LYS A 128 0.86 -1.54 19.88
C LYS A 128 1.94 -2.11 20.81
N ASN A 129 2.68 -3.10 20.34
CA ASN A 129 3.90 -3.55 20.98
C ASN A 129 5.06 -3.00 20.17
N LYS A 130 5.88 -2.14 20.78
CA LYS A 130 7.14 -1.70 20.18
C LYS A 130 8.06 -2.91 20.12
N VAL A 131 8.33 -3.40 18.91
CA VAL A 131 9.36 -4.42 18.70
C VAL A 131 10.49 -3.82 17.88
N GLU A 132 11.72 -4.03 18.34
CA GLU A 132 12.93 -3.64 17.61
C GLU A 132 13.09 -4.46 16.33
N CYS A 133 13.61 -3.79 15.29
CA CYS A 133 13.71 -4.28 13.92
C CYS A 133 14.25 -5.71 13.82
N ILE A 134 13.45 -6.62 13.26
CA ILE A 134 13.94 -7.85 12.65
C ILE A 134 13.80 -7.67 11.14
N ARG A 135 14.94 -7.63 10.43
CA ARG A 135 14.98 -7.63 8.96
C ARG A 135 14.43 -8.97 8.47
N TYR A 136 13.26 -8.97 7.85
CA TYR A 136 12.80 -10.06 6.99
C TYR A 136 12.97 -9.63 5.54
N ILE A 137 13.75 -10.40 4.80
CA ILE A 137 13.69 -10.44 3.34
C ILE A 137 12.79 -11.65 3.04
N SER A 138 11.51 -11.40 2.73
CA SER A 138 10.65 -12.45 2.17
C SER A 138 10.94 -12.54 0.68
N ASN A 139 11.63 -13.58 0.26
CA ASN A 139 11.56 -14.03 -1.12
C ASN A 139 10.20 -14.71 -1.28
N VAL A 140 9.31 -14.09 -2.05
CA VAL A 140 8.13 -14.77 -2.61
C VAL A 140 8.52 -15.34 -3.96
#